data_AF-A0A7X7H5T5-F1
#
_entry.id   AF-A0A7X7H5T5-F1
#
_cell.length_a   1.000
_cell.length_b   1.000
_cell.length_c   1.000
_cell.angle_alpha   90.00
_cell.angle_beta   90.00
_cell.angle_gamma   90.00
#
_symmetry.space_group_name_H-M   'P 1'
#
loop_
_entity.id
_entity.type
_entity.pdbx_description
1 polymer ?
#
loop_
_entity_poly.entity_id
_entity_poly.type
_entity_poly.pdbx_seq_one_letter_code
_entity_poly.pdbx_strand_id
1 'polypeptide(L)' 'MNKLIAYCGLDCDKCDARIATRNNDNALRQKVAALWSQLNDVEITPEMINCDGCKVDGLKTYY' A
#
# COMPACT_ATOMS: atom_id res chain seq x y z
N MET A 1 2.89 20.05 -9.15
CA MET A 1 2.21 18.83 -8.66
C MET A 1 3.29 17.84 -8.26
N ASN A 2 3.36 17.40 -6.99
CA ASN A 2 4.29 16.33 -6.62
C ASN A 2 3.86 15.07 -7.40
N LYS A 3 4.76 14.53 -8.24
CA LYS A 3 4.44 13.48 -9.24
C LYS A 3 3.89 12.20 -8.60
N LEU A 4 4.08 12.06 -7.29
CA LEU A 4 3.83 10.84 -6.53
C LEU A 4 2.64 10.92 -5.57
N ILE A 5 1.88 12.03 -5.57
CA ILE A 5 0.55 12.01 -4.95
C ILE A 5 -0.35 11.13 -5.81
N ALA A 6 -0.77 10.00 -5.27
CA ALA A 6 -1.63 9.01 -5.92
C ALA A 6 -3.10 9.46 -6.00
N TYR A 7 -3.92 8.73 -6.76
CA TYR A 7 -5.37 8.92 -6.84
C TYR A 7 -6.06 8.66 -5.50
N CYS A 8 -5.48 7.83 -4.62
CA CYS A 8 -5.94 7.67 -3.24
C CYS A 8 -5.57 8.87 -2.34
N GLY A 9 -4.88 9.89 -2.86
CA GLY A 9 -4.44 11.06 -2.11
C GLY A 9 -3.16 10.87 -1.29
N LEU A 10 -2.63 9.65 -1.20
CA LEU A 10 -1.38 9.37 -0.48
C LEU A 10 -0.14 9.79 -1.27
N ASP A 11 0.92 10.17 -0.56
CA ASP A 11 2.26 10.35 -1.12
C ASP A 11 2.94 8.98 -1.27
N CYS A 12 3.07 8.50 -2.51
CA CYS A 12 3.67 7.20 -2.81
C CYS A 12 5.14 7.07 -2.39
N ASP A 13 5.88 8.16 -2.17
CA ASP A 13 7.26 8.06 -1.66
C ASP A 13 7.31 7.72 -0.16
N LYS A 14 6.22 7.98 0.56
CA LYS A 14 6.12 7.78 2.01
C LYS A 14 5.07 6.73 2.37
N CYS A 15 4.48 6.08 1.38
CA CYS A 15 3.40 5.12 1.59
C CYS A 15 3.98 3.76 1.98
N ASP A 16 3.74 3.34 3.22
CA ASP A 16 4.23 2.05 3.75
C ASP A 16 3.77 0.85 2.92
N ALA A 17 2.56 0.88 2.36
CA ALA A 17 2.09 -0.19 1.46
C ALA A 17 2.98 -0.34 0.22
N ARG A 18 3.41 0.79 -0.36
CA ARG A 18 4.31 0.79 -1.52
C ARG A 18 5.73 0.41 -1.14
N ILE A 19 6.23 0.95 -0.02
CA ILE A 19 7.54 0.58 0.51
C ILE A 19 7.60 -0.93 0.76
N ALA A 20 6.57 -1.50 1.39
CA ALA A 20 6.47 -2.93 1.66
C ALA A 20 6.45 -3.75 0.37
N THR A 21 5.70 -3.31 -0.64
CA THR A 21 5.62 -3.99 -1.95
C THR A 21 6.99 -4.00 -2.64
N ARG A 22 7.66 -2.85 -2.72
CA ARG A 22 8.95 -2.71 -3.42
C ARG A 22 10.10 -3.44 -2.74
N ASN A 23 10.06 -3.52 -1.42
CA ASN A 23 11.08 -4.20 -0.62
C ASN A 23 10.75 -5.67 -0.34
N ASN A 24 9.57 -6.14 -0.78
CA ASN A 24 9.01 -7.44 -0.42
C ASN A 24 9.01 -7.67 1.11
N ASP A 25 8.65 -6.65 1.87
CA ASP A 25 8.70 -6.62 3.34
C ASP A 25 7.36 -7.10 3.93
N ASN A 26 7.31 -8.38 4.29
CA ASN A 26 6.12 -8.99 4.89
C ASN A 26 5.79 -8.45 6.29
N ALA A 27 6.79 -8.02 7.07
CA ALA A 27 6.54 -7.46 8.39
C ALA A 27 5.86 -6.09 8.27
N LEU A 28 6.25 -5.28 7.29
CA LEU A 28 5.59 -4.01 7.01
C LEU A 28 4.18 -4.23 6.43
N ARG A 29 3.99 -5.23 5.55
CA ARG A 29 2.64 -5.61 5.07
C ARG A 29 1.68 -5.92 6.23
N GLN A 30 2.14 -6.68 7.22
CA GLN A 30 1.34 -7.00 8.42
C GLN A 30 0.93 -5.75 9.20
N LYS A 31 1.85 -4.80 9.41
CA LYS A 31 1.55 -3.54 10.11
C LYS A 31 0.53 -2.70 9.36
N VAL A 32 0.70 -2.56 8.04
CA VAL A 32 -0.21 -1.80 7.19
C VAL A 32 -1.60 -2.46 7.18
N ALA A 33 -1.66 -3.76 6.97
CA ALA A 33 -2.90 -4.54 6.97
C ALA A 33 -3.68 -4.38 8.29
N ALA A 34 -2.99 -4.52 9.43
CA ALA A 34 -3.61 -4.33 10.75
C ALA A 34 -4.14 -2.90 10.94
N LEU A 35 -3.34 -1.88 10.60
CA LEU A 35 -3.74 -0.48 10.71
C LEU A 35 -4.96 -0.18 9.82
N TRP A 36 -4.92 -0.60 8.56
CA TRP A 36 -6.00 -0.32 7.61
C TRP A 36 -7.26 -1.08 7.97
N SER A 37 -7.13 -2.31 8.51
CA SER A 37 -8.27 -3.06 9.02
C SER A 37 -8.96 -2.30 10.15
N GLN A 38 -8.18 -1.80 11.12
CA GLN A 38 -8.68 -1.01 12.23
C GLN A 38 -9.36 0.29 11.79
N LEU A 39 -8.77 1.01 10.82
CA LEU A 39 -9.30 2.28 10.35
C LEU A 39 -10.61 2.16 9.56
N ASN A 40 -10.84 1.01 8.93
CA ASN A 40 -11.96 0.80 8.02
C ASN A 40 -12.99 -0.21 8.54
N ASP A 41 -12.77 -0.80 9.71
CA ASP A 41 -13.62 -1.84 10.32
C ASP A 41 -13.91 -3.02 9.37
N VAL A 42 -12.88 -3.44 8.64
CA VAL A 42 -12.91 -4.57 7.70
C VAL A 42 -11.64 -5.42 7.84
N GLU A 43 -11.72 -6.70 7.50
CA GLU A 43 -10.52 -7.55 7.45
C GLU A 43 -9.71 -7.25 6.19
N ILE A 44 -8.46 -6.81 6.38
CA ILE A 44 -7.46 -6.66 5.32
C ILE A 44 -6.28 -7.55 5.70
N THR A 45 -5.94 -8.51 4.83
CA THR A 45 -4.82 -9.42 5.08
C THR A 45 -3.50 -8.85 4.53
N PRO A 46 -2.34 -9.27 5.03
CA PRO A 46 -1.04 -8.84 4.50
C PRO A 46 -0.87 -9.11 3.01
N GLU A 47 -1.46 -10.18 2.50
CA GLU A 47 -1.43 -10.57 1.08
C GLU A 47 -2.15 -9.54 0.20
N MET A 48 -3.14 -8.83 0.74
CA MET A 48 -3.83 -7.76 0.01
C MET A 48 -2.99 -6.48 -0.14
N ILE A 49 -1.86 -6.38 0.60
CA ILE A 49 -0.95 -5.23 0.56
C ILE A 49 0.10 -5.41 -0.54
N ASN A 50 -0.32 -5.15 -1.78
CA ASN A 50 0.55 -5.14 -2.97
C ASN A 50 0.20 -3.95 -3.89
N CYS A 51 0.97 -2.87 -3.81
CA CYS A 51 0.74 -1.63 -4.55
C CYS A 51 2.05 -0.93 -4.95
N ASP A 52 2.31 -0.82 -6.26
CA ASP A 52 3.42 -0.05 -6.82
C ASP A 52 3.12 1.46 -6.95
N GLY A 53 1.87 1.85 -6.74
CA GLY A 53 1.36 3.21 -6.91
C GLY A 53 0.61 3.41 -8.23
N CYS A 54 -0.53 4.10 -8.20
CA CYS A 54 -1.47 4.19 -9.33
C CYS A 54 -1.05 5.08 -10.52
N LYS A 55 0.04 5.85 -10.37
CA LYS A 55 0.58 6.74 -11.42
C LYS A 55 1.82 6.16 -12.10
N VAL A 56 2.17 4.91 -11.77
CA VAL A 56 3.29 4.16 -12.37
C VAL A 56 2.77 2.79 -12.77
N ASP A 57 3.49 2.12 -13.68
CA ASP A 57 3.20 0.74 -14.03
C ASP A 57 3.39 -0.22 -12.84
N GLY A 58 2.80 -1.41 -12.90
CA GLY A 58 2.91 -2.45 -11.87
C GLY A 58 1.62 -2.71 -11.09
N LEU A 59 1.72 -3.43 -9.98
CA LEU A 59 0.59 -3.93 -9.19
C LEU A 59 -0.14 -2.77 -8.47
N LYS A 60 -1.44 -2.93 -8.23
CA LYS A 60 -2.29 -1.92 -7.57
C LYS A 60 -3.12 -2.47 -6.42
N THR A 61 -3.46 -3.75 -6.50
CA THR A 61 -4.19 -4.52 -5.48
C THR A 61 -3.79 -6.00 -5.62
N TYR A 62 -4.33 -6.86 -4.75
CA TYR A 62 -4.23 -8.33 -4.82
C TYR A 62 -4.58 -8.90 -6.22
N TYR A 63 -3.85 -9.94 -6.63
CA TYR A 63 -4.24 -10.94 -7.64
C TYR A 63 -4.03 -12.32 -7.03
#